data_AF-A0A822H544-F1
#
_entry.id   AF-A0A822H544-F1
#
_cell.length_a   1.000
_cell.length_b   1.000
_cell.length_c   1.000
_cell.angle_alpha   90.00
_cell.angle_beta   90.00
_cell.angle_gamma   90.00
#
_symmetry.space_group_name_H-M   'P 1'
#
loop_
_entity.id
_entity.type
_entity.pdbx_description
1 polymer ?
#
loop_
_entity_poly.entity_id
_entity_poly.type
_entity_poly.pdbx_seq_one_letter_code
_entity_poly.pdbx_strand_id
1 'polypeptide(L)'
;RDNRYHNVPILGGLWGASLARARRYLFNLFKPMLIPSIAQQYKGAGDQLFLWDNIWKNVKTRSLIFDSYSCEPLGGQPFLSQRPVADNCFLGCIRPCCTKATFRGSQNPNNTCPPACRPKDHQDWIYC
;
A
#
# COMPACT_ATOMS: atom_id res chain seq x y z
N ARG A 1 -1.49 -1.91 -2.63
CA ARG A 1 -1.08 -2.81 -1.53
C ARG A 1 -1.35 -4.22 -1.99
N ASP A 2 -0.31 -5.01 -2.18
CA ASP A 2 -0.43 -6.29 -2.90
C ASP A 2 0.04 -7.49 -2.06
N ASN A 3 0.12 -7.30 -0.75
CA ASN A 3 0.55 -8.33 0.18
C ASN A 3 -0.23 -8.18 1.48
N ARG A 4 -0.63 -9.29 2.09
CA ARG A 4 -1.39 -9.32 3.35
C ARG A 4 -0.70 -8.62 4.52
N TYR A 5 0.62 -8.49 4.49
CA TYR A 5 1.41 -7.81 5.51
C TYR A 5 1.57 -6.31 5.24
N HIS A 6 1.07 -5.82 4.10
CA HIS A 6 1.02 -4.39 3.79
C HIS A 6 -0.29 -3.77 4.31
N ASN A 7 -0.48 -3.81 5.62
CA ASN A 7 -1.69 -3.36 6.32
C ASN A 7 -1.66 -1.87 6.73
N VAL A 8 -0.83 -1.06 6.06
CA VAL A 8 -0.77 0.39 6.27
C VAL A 8 -1.40 1.12 5.08
N PRO A 9 -2.11 2.25 5.27
CA PRO A 9 -2.85 2.92 4.21
C PRO A 9 -1.96 3.42 3.07
N ILE A 10 -0.79 3.95 3.40
CA ILE A 10 0.19 4.43 2.43
C ILE A 10 1.52 3.72 2.72
N LEU A 11 1.97 2.92 1.76
CA LEU A 11 3.29 2.28 1.79
C LEU A 11 4.33 3.31 1.34
N GLY A 12 5.37 3.52 2.15
CA GLY A 12 6.38 4.56 1.90
C GLY A 12 7.03 4.48 0.51
N GLY A 13 7.23 3.26 -0.01
CA GLY A 13 7.80 3.03 -1.34
C GLY A 13 6.80 2.80 -2.48
N LEU A 14 5.48 2.87 -2.24
CA LEU A 14 4.46 2.55 -3.25
C LEU A 14 3.32 3.59 -3.30
N TRP A 15 3.70 4.86 -3.25
CA TRP A 15 2.77 5.97 -3.46
C TRP A 15 3.38 7.00 -4.40
N GLY A 16 2.52 7.82 -4.99
CA GLY A 16 2.93 8.93 -5.84
C GLY A 16 1.79 9.93 -5.98
N ALA A 17 2.12 11.14 -6.41
CA ALA A 17 1.14 12.19 -6.62
C ALA A 17 1.46 13.00 -7.87
N SER A 18 0.42 13.48 -8.55
CA SER A 18 0.58 14.36 -9.71
C SER A 18 0.75 15.81 -9.27
N LEU A 19 1.98 16.32 -9.34
CA LEU A 19 2.27 17.73 -9.01
C LEU A 19 1.47 18.69 -9.92
N ALA A 20 1.31 18.36 -11.20
CA ALA A 20 0.53 19.17 -12.14
C ALA A 20 -0.93 19.35 -11.69
N ARG A 21 -1.53 18.34 -11.04
CA ARG A 21 -2.92 18.38 -10.59
C ARG A 21 -3.11 19.00 -9.21
N ALA A 22 -2.10 18.94 -8.34
CA ALA A 22 -2.30 19.22 -6.92
C ALA A 22 -1.12 19.92 -6.21
N ARG A 23 -0.24 20.64 -6.93
CA ARG A 23 1.00 21.24 -6.37
C ARG A 23 0.79 21.97 -5.04
N ARG A 24 -0.13 22.95 -4.99
CA ARG A 24 -0.37 23.77 -3.77
C ARG A 24 -0.97 22.93 -2.63
N TYR A 25 -1.87 22.01 -2.96
CA TYR A 25 -2.48 21.11 -1.98
C TYR A 25 -1.44 20.18 -1.35
N LEU A 26 -0.61 19.54 -2.18
CA LEU A 26 0.48 18.67 -1.75
C LEU A 26 1.52 19.44 -0.92
N PHE A 27 1.87 20.66 -1.33
CA PHE A 27 2.78 21.50 -0.55
C PHE A 27 2.26 21.73 0.88
N ASN A 28 1.00 22.13 1.02
CA ASN A 28 0.41 22.36 2.34
C ASN A 28 0.34 21.06 3.16
N LEU A 29 0.05 19.94 2.51
CA LEU A 29 -0.09 18.64 3.14
C LEU A 29 1.25 18.11 3.68
N PHE A 30 2.35 18.33 2.97
CA PHE A 30 3.69 17.87 3.35
C PHE A 30 4.51 18.93 4.13
N LYS A 31 4.00 20.16 4.27
CA LYS A 31 4.65 21.22 5.05
C LYS A 31 5.05 20.79 6.47
N PRO A 32 4.27 19.99 7.23
CA PRO A 32 4.68 19.52 8.56
C PRO A 32 6.02 18.75 8.57
N MET A 33 6.37 18.07 7.47
CA MET A 33 7.65 17.36 7.35
C MET A 33 8.86 18.30 7.39
N LEU A 34 8.67 19.58 7.07
CA LEU A 34 9.71 20.61 7.10
C LEU A 34 9.92 21.20 8.50
N ILE A 35 9.09 20.84 9.48
CA ILE A 35 9.19 21.33 10.85
C ILE A 35 9.97 20.29 11.68
N PRO A 36 11.19 20.61 12.18
CA PRO A 36 12.04 19.63 12.85
C PRO A 36 11.39 18.93 14.05
N SER A 37 10.63 19.67 14.87
CA SER A 37 9.94 19.12 16.04
C SER A 37 8.86 18.10 15.71
N ILE A 38 8.31 18.14 14.49
CA ILE A 38 7.37 17.14 13.97
C ILE A 38 8.16 15.99 13.35
N ALA A 39 9.08 16.28 12.43
CA ALA A 39 9.84 15.26 11.71
C ALA A 39 10.63 14.33 12.64
N GLN A 40 11.22 14.86 13.72
CA GLN A 40 12.01 14.07 14.68
C GLN A 40 11.18 13.06 15.50
N GLN A 41 9.84 13.18 15.51
CA GLN A 41 8.94 12.20 16.15
C GLN A 41 8.87 10.89 15.35
N TYR A 42 9.17 10.95 14.05
CA TYR A 42 9.03 9.84 13.11
C TYR A 42 10.41 9.27 12.74
N LYS A 43 10.88 8.26 13.50
CA LYS A 43 12.20 7.61 13.32
C LYS A 43 12.06 6.20 12.72
N GLY A 44 13.12 5.68 12.09
CA GLY A 44 13.12 4.33 11.51
C GLY A 44 12.07 4.19 10.41
N ALA A 45 11.14 3.24 10.53
CA ALA A 45 9.96 3.09 9.66
C ALA A 45 8.88 4.16 9.92
N GLY A 46 9.27 5.33 10.43
CA GLY A 46 8.40 6.43 10.82
C GLY A 46 7.79 7.17 9.63
N ASP A 47 8.31 6.96 8.42
CA ASP A 47 7.72 7.49 7.19
C ASP A 47 6.27 7.00 7.01
N GLN A 48 6.01 5.71 7.21
CA GLN A 48 4.66 5.14 7.11
C GLN A 48 3.72 5.66 8.21
N LEU A 49 4.26 5.89 9.41
CA LEU A 49 3.49 6.50 10.51
C LEU A 49 3.18 7.97 10.22
N PHE A 50 4.14 8.73 9.72
CA PHE A 50 3.93 10.11 9.31
C PHE A 50 2.84 10.21 8.24
N LEU A 51 2.91 9.33 7.23
CA LEU A 51 1.92 9.23 6.16
C LEU A 51 0.53 8.87 6.70
N TRP A 52 0.44 7.94 7.66
CA TRP A 52 -0.81 7.60 8.32
C TRP A 52 -1.42 8.80 9.05
N ASP A 53 -0.63 9.44 9.92
CA ASP A 53 -1.12 10.46 10.85
C ASP A 53 -1.49 11.77 10.14
N ASN A 54 -0.66 12.18 9.18
CA ASN A 54 -0.72 13.53 8.59
C ASN A 54 -1.34 13.55 7.20
N ILE A 55 -1.18 12.47 6.42
CA ILE A 55 -1.45 12.49 4.98
C ILE A 55 -2.73 11.72 4.64
N TRP A 56 -2.89 10.50 5.15
CA TRP A 56 -3.92 9.55 4.73
C TRP A 56 -5.35 10.11 4.74
N LYS A 57 -5.77 10.72 5.86
CA LYS A 57 -7.14 11.25 6.03
C LYS A 57 -7.50 12.28 4.96
N ASN A 58 -6.51 13.02 4.47
CA ASN A 58 -6.67 14.09 3.49
C ASN A 58 -6.74 13.55 2.05
N VAL A 59 -6.02 12.46 1.75
CA VAL A 59 -5.85 11.97 0.37
C VAL A 59 -6.73 10.77 0.03
N LYS A 60 -7.30 10.06 1.01
CA LYS A 60 -8.00 8.78 0.77
C LYS A 60 -9.12 8.86 -0.27
N THR A 61 -9.86 9.96 -0.32
CA THR A 61 -10.98 10.17 -1.28
C THR A 61 -10.53 10.81 -2.59
N ARG A 62 -9.24 11.16 -2.72
CA ARG A 62 -8.65 11.83 -3.89
C ARG A 62 -7.56 10.98 -4.55
N SER A 63 -7.50 9.69 -4.21
CA SER A 63 -6.45 8.78 -4.63
C SER A 63 -7.02 7.59 -5.37
N LEU A 64 -6.25 7.10 -6.34
CA LEU A 64 -6.46 5.79 -6.94
C LEU A 64 -5.72 4.75 -6.09
N ILE A 65 -6.46 3.82 -5.50
CA ILE A 65 -5.91 2.90 -4.50
C ILE A 65 -6.22 1.47 -4.93
N PHE A 66 -5.17 0.70 -5.19
CA PHE A 66 -5.29 -0.73 -5.43
C PHE A 66 -4.94 -1.52 -4.18
N ASP A 67 -5.77 -2.50 -3.82
CA ASP A 67 -5.59 -3.31 -2.62
C ASP A 67 -6.12 -4.73 -2.79
N SER A 68 -5.22 -5.69 -2.62
CA SER A 68 -5.46 -7.12 -2.73
C SER A 68 -6.04 -7.75 -1.47
N TYR A 69 -5.85 -7.16 -0.28
CA TYR A 69 -6.12 -7.83 1.00
C TYR A 69 -6.86 -6.95 2.03
N SER A 70 -6.77 -5.63 1.94
CA SER A 70 -7.31 -4.67 2.91
C SER A 70 -8.24 -3.65 2.28
N CYS A 71 -8.88 -4.00 1.16
CA CYS A 71 -9.79 -3.13 0.41
C CYS A 71 -10.98 -2.63 1.25
N GLU A 72 -11.51 -3.44 2.17
CA GLU A 72 -12.60 -3.05 3.07
C GLU A 72 -12.12 -2.09 4.19
N PRO A 73 -11.13 -2.45 5.04
CA PRO A 73 -10.74 -1.58 6.15
C PRO A 73 -9.99 -0.31 5.73
N LEU A 74 -9.22 -0.36 4.63
CA LEU A 74 -8.40 0.77 4.17
C LEU A 74 -8.97 1.49 2.96
N GLY A 75 -10.03 0.95 2.36
CA GLY A 75 -10.51 1.43 1.06
C GLY A 75 -9.53 1.05 -0.05
N GLY A 76 -10.08 0.72 -1.21
CA GLY A 76 -9.30 0.37 -2.38
C GLY A 76 -10.10 -0.50 -3.32
N GLN A 77 -9.60 -0.65 -4.52
CA GLN A 77 -10.17 -1.52 -5.54
C GLN A 77 -9.22 -2.68 -5.83
N PRO A 78 -9.75 -3.82 -6.31
CA PRO A 78 -8.93 -4.94 -6.73
C PRO A 78 -7.93 -4.54 -7.83
N PHE A 79 -6.80 -5.24 -7.89
CA PHE A 79 -5.93 -5.18 -9.06
C PHE A 79 -6.65 -5.74 -10.29
N LEU A 80 -6.29 -5.23 -11.47
CA LEU A 80 -6.91 -5.59 -12.75
C LEU A 80 -6.32 -6.87 -13.36
N SER A 81 -5.53 -7.62 -12.60
CA SER A 81 -4.84 -8.83 -13.02
C SER A 81 -4.68 -9.78 -11.85
N GLN A 82 -4.76 -11.08 -12.10
CA GLN A 82 -4.42 -12.12 -11.13
C GLN A 82 -2.93 -12.42 -11.17
N ARG A 83 -2.33 -12.75 -10.01
CA ARG A 83 -1.01 -13.37 -10.00
C ARG A 83 -1.08 -14.83 -10.47
N PRO A 84 -0.12 -15.31 -11.30
CA PRO A 84 -0.13 -16.67 -11.79
C PRO A 84 -0.15 -17.75 -10.69
N VAL A 85 0.54 -17.51 -9.58
CA VAL A 85 0.67 -18.47 -8.47
C VAL A 85 0.71 -17.75 -7.12
N ALA A 86 0.44 -18.48 -6.04
CA ALA A 86 0.57 -18.02 -4.66
C ALA A 86 2.05 -17.90 -4.24
N ASP A 87 2.78 -16.97 -4.84
CA ASP A 87 4.19 -16.75 -4.55
C ASP A 87 4.44 -15.45 -3.75
N ASN A 88 5.72 -15.12 -3.61
CA ASN A 88 6.21 -13.92 -2.95
C ASN A 88 6.58 -12.81 -3.95
N CYS A 89 6.07 -12.85 -5.18
CA CYS A 89 6.28 -11.86 -6.25
C CYS A 89 5.21 -10.75 -6.25
N PHE A 90 5.04 -10.05 -5.13
CA PHE A 90 4.05 -8.97 -4.97
C PHE A 90 4.62 -7.58 -5.29
N LEU A 91 3.74 -6.61 -5.58
CA LEU A 91 4.15 -5.21 -5.70
C LEU A 91 4.77 -4.69 -4.38
N GLY A 92 6.02 -4.21 -4.45
CA GLY A 92 6.81 -3.74 -3.30
C GLY A 92 7.80 -4.76 -2.76
N CYS A 93 7.83 -5.96 -3.34
CA CYS A 93 8.82 -6.95 -3.03
C CYS A 93 10.20 -6.65 -3.68
N ILE A 94 11.28 -7.09 -3.02
CA ILE A 94 12.64 -7.07 -3.59
C ILE A 94 12.72 -8.01 -4.79
N ARG A 95 13.30 -7.51 -5.89
CA ARG A 95 13.46 -8.27 -7.14
C ARG A 95 14.48 -9.42 -7.00
N PRO A 96 14.32 -10.53 -7.74
CA PRO A 96 13.24 -10.80 -8.71
C PRO A 96 11.90 -11.13 -8.05
N CYS A 97 11.92 -11.86 -6.93
CA CYS A 97 10.81 -12.07 -6.01
C CYS A 97 11.36 -12.34 -4.61
N CYS A 98 10.51 -12.24 -3.60
CA CYS A 98 10.96 -12.26 -2.22
C CYS A 98 11.21 -13.70 -1.80
N THR A 99 12.44 -13.99 -1.38
CA THR A 99 12.80 -15.29 -0.83
C THR A 99 12.55 -15.33 0.67
N LYS A 100 12.60 -16.52 1.28
CA LYS A 100 12.58 -16.65 2.76
C LYS A 100 13.72 -15.87 3.43
N ALA A 101 14.84 -15.66 2.73
CA ALA A 101 15.97 -14.90 3.26
C ALA A 101 15.70 -13.38 3.25
N THR A 102 14.94 -12.89 2.27
CA THR A 102 14.65 -11.45 2.11
C THR A 102 13.30 -11.04 2.71
N PHE A 103 12.44 -12.00 3.04
CA PHE A 103 11.12 -11.75 3.60
C PHE A 103 10.89 -12.63 4.83
N ARG A 104 10.82 -11.99 6.01
CA ARG A 104 10.52 -12.64 7.28
C ARG A 104 9.03 -12.92 7.49
N GLY A 105 8.16 -12.52 6.55
CA GLY A 105 6.75 -12.92 6.60
C GLY A 105 6.63 -14.42 6.32
N SER A 106 5.67 -15.09 6.99
CA SER A 106 5.50 -16.52 6.77
C SER A 106 5.17 -16.76 5.29
N GLN A 107 5.79 -17.77 4.69
CA GLN A 107 5.29 -18.36 3.46
C GLN A 107 3.97 -19.04 3.82
N ASN A 108 2.92 -18.24 3.92
CA ASN A 108 1.61 -18.77 4.22
C ASN A 108 1.12 -19.44 2.93
N PRO A 109 0.85 -20.75 2.94
CA PRO A 109 0.29 -21.44 1.77
C PRO A 109 -1.07 -20.88 1.33
N ASN A 110 -1.68 -19.99 2.12
CA ASN A 110 -2.97 -19.38 1.85
C ASN A 110 -2.85 -17.86 1.54
N ASN A 111 -2.14 -17.50 0.46
CA ASN A 111 -2.12 -16.16 -0.14
C ASN A 111 -3.35 -15.95 -1.06
N THR A 112 -4.52 -16.37 -0.61
CA THR A 112 -5.75 -16.15 -1.35
C THR A 112 -6.31 -14.76 -1.08
N CYS A 113 -6.77 -14.08 -2.13
CA CYS A 113 -7.46 -12.80 -1.98
C CYS A 113 -8.77 -12.99 -1.22
N PRO A 114 -9.12 -12.10 -0.27
CA PRO A 114 -10.48 -12.04 0.25
C PRO A 114 -11.49 -11.85 -0.90
N PRO A 115 -12.64 -12.56 -0.92
CA PRO A 115 -13.64 -12.42 -1.98
C PRO A 115 -14.08 -10.96 -2.23
N ALA A 116 -14.23 -10.17 -1.16
CA ALA A 116 -14.57 -8.76 -1.24
C ALA A 116 -13.51 -7.90 -1.97
N CYS A 117 -12.26 -8.34 -2.01
CA CYS A 117 -11.14 -7.65 -2.64
C CYS A 117 -10.76 -8.23 -4.01
N ARG A 118 -11.62 -9.07 -4.61
CA ARG A 118 -11.47 -9.57 -5.98
C ARG A 118 -12.23 -8.69 -6.97
N PRO A 119 -11.82 -8.63 -8.25
CA PRO A 119 -12.63 -8.00 -9.29
C PRO A 119 -14.03 -8.62 -9.33
N LYS A 120 -15.06 -7.76 -9.46
CA LYS A 120 -16.47 -8.22 -9.47
C LYS A 120 -16.72 -9.26 -10.56
N ASP A 121 -16.09 -9.08 -11.72
CA ASP A 121 -16.26 -9.95 -12.88
C ASP A 121 -15.26 -11.14 -12.92
N HIS A 122 -14.38 -11.25 -11.91
CA HIS A 122 -13.37 -12.32 -11.81
C HIS A 122 -13.23 -12.84 -10.38
N GLN A 123 -14.30 -13.42 -9.85
CA GLN A 123 -14.30 -14.00 -8.50
C GLN A 123 -13.51 -15.32 -8.40
N ASP A 124 -13.25 -15.96 -9.53
CA ASP A 124 -12.39 -17.12 -9.72
C ASP A 124 -10.90 -16.81 -9.57
N TRP A 125 -10.53 -15.53 -9.64
CA TRP A 125 -9.16 -15.08 -9.41
C TRP A 125 -8.83 -15.09 -7.92
N ILE A 126 -8.46 -16.27 -7.42
CA ILE A 126 -8.22 -16.48 -6.00
C ILE A 126 -6.84 -15.99 -5.55
N TYR A 127 -5.90 -15.71 -6.46
CA TYR A 127 -4.55 -15.27 -6.12
C TYR A 127 -4.30 -13.80 -6.38
N CYS A 128 -3.74 -13.18 -5.35
CA CYS A 128 -3.21 -11.84 -5.33
C CYS A 128 -1.71 -11.99 -5.12
#